data_AF-L9VUZ7-F1
#
_entry.id   AF-L9VUZ7-F1
#
_cell.length_a   1.000
_cell.length_b   1.000
_cell.length_c   1.000
_cell.angle_alpha   90.00
_cell.angle_beta   90.00
_cell.angle_gamma   90.00
#
_symmetry.space_group_name_H-M   'P 1'
#
loop_
_entity.id
_entity.type
_entity.pdbx_description
1 polymer ?
#
loop_
_entity_poly.entity_id
_entity_poly.type
_entity_poly.pdbx_seq_one_letter_code
_entity_poly.pdbx_strand_id
1 'polypeptide(L)'
;MGWFADLGIVTQYDGHPTTYERNDAYFEWRRVNQLAAEHSVESLQEHVHQLTTRIATYEETYDAKTPAAVDALRVAEENDDRTIDDVYSDLGDWATAHEERKRYERARQQRVSTETEQASG
;
A
#
# COMPACT_ATOMS: atom_id res chain seq x y z
N MET A 1 8.21 7.59 -30.96
CA MET A 1 8.40 8.15 -29.60
C MET A 1 7.25 7.67 -28.69
N GLY A 2 7.09 6.35 -28.52
CA GLY A 2 6.00 5.75 -27.73
C GLY A 2 6.43 4.58 -26.83
N TRP A 3 7.74 4.31 -26.75
CA TRP A 3 8.28 3.09 -26.13
C TRP A 3 7.82 2.87 -24.68
N PHE A 4 7.69 3.92 -23.87
CA PHE A 4 7.18 3.80 -22.50
C PHE A 4 5.69 3.47 -22.44
N ALA A 5 4.89 3.93 -23.42
CA ALA A 5 3.48 3.57 -23.53
C ALA A 5 3.33 2.14 -24.07
N ASP A 6 4.17 1.73 -25.02
CA ASP A 6 4.25 0.35 -25.51
C ASP A 6 4.61 -0.65 -24.40
N LEU A 7 5.49 -0.24 -23.47
CA LEU A 7 5.83 -1.03 -22.28
C LEU A 7 4.80 -0.94 -21.14
N GLY A 8 3.73 -0.15 -21.31
CA GLY A 8 2.69 0.06 -20.29
C GLY A 8 3.18 0.83 -19.06
N ILE A 9 4.33 1.50 -19.12
CA ILE A 9 4.92 2.27 -18.01
C ILE A 9 4.19 3.61 -17.84
N VAL A 10 3.72 4.19 -18.94
CA VAL A 10 2.93 5.42 -18.95
C VAL A 10 1.68 5.25 -19.81
N THR A 11 0.62 5.96 -19.44
CA THR A 11 -0.53 6.21 -20.31
C THR A 11 -0.24 7.52 -21.06
N GLN A 12 -0.23 7.46 -22.39
CA GLN A 12 -0.14 8.66 -23.21
C GLN A 12 -1.55 9.22 -23.44
N TYR A 13 -1.71 10.52 -23.23
CA TYR A 13 -2.94 11.25 -23.55
C TYR A 13 -2.70 12.17 -24.74
N ASP A 14 -3.51 11.98 -25.79
CA ASP A 14 -3.46 12.84 -26.96
C ASP A 14 -4.00 14.24 -26.62
N GLY A 15 -3.15 15.25 -26.79
CA GLY A 15 -3.40 16.64 -26.43
C GLY A 15 -2.37 17.58 -27.04
N HIS A 16 -2.57 18.90 -26.90
CA HIS A 16 -1.60 19.93 -27.29
C HIS A 16 -1.28 20.80 -26.06
N PRO A 17 -0.17 20.52 -25.33
CA PRO A 17 0.84 19.50 -25.59
C PRO A 17 0.39 18.07 -25.24
N THR A 18 1.05 17.05 -25.82
CA THR A 18 0.89 15.65 -25.41
C THR A 18 1.31 15.48 -23.96
N THR A 19 0.49 14.81 -23.16
CA THR A 19 0.76 14.53 -21.75
C THR A 19 0.94 13.04 -21.51
N TYR A 20 1.70 12.70 -20.46
CA TYR A 20 1.97 11.34 -20.03
C TYR A 20 1.63 11.22 -18.55
N GLU A 21 0.96 10.14 -18.17
CA GLU A 21 0.66 9.78 -16.80
C GLU A 21 1.33 8.46 -16.44
N ARG A 22 1.87 8.34 -15.23
CA ARG A 22 2.45 7.08 -14.76
C ARG A 22 1.34 6.04 -14.63
N ASN A 23 1.56 4.85 -15.18
CA ASN A 23 0.61 3.76 -15.03
C ASN A 23 0.74 3.12 -13.63
N ASP A 24 0.06 3.69 -12.64
CA ASP A 24 0.11 3.22 -11.26
C ASP A 24 -0.32 1.76 -11.10
N ALA A 25 -1.33 1.33 -11.88
CA ALA A 25 -1.80 -0.05 -11.87
C ALA A 25 -0.71 -1.05 -12.31
N TYR A 26 0.12 -0.69 -13.29
CA TYR A 26 1.25 -1.51 -13.71
C TYR A 26 2.29 -1.67 -12.60
N PHE A 27 2.65 -0.58 -11.92
CA PHE A 27 3.62 -0.64 -10.83
C PHE A 27 3.09 -1.39 -9.60
N GLU A 28 1.79 -1.24 -9.30
CA GLU A 28 1.14 -1.98 -8.23
C GLU A 28 1.12 -3.49 -8.52
N TRP A 29 0.71 -3.87 -9.72
CA TRP A 29 0.77 -5.26 -10.18
C TRP A 29 2.20 -5.80 -10.09
N ARG A 30 3.20 -5.06 -10.59
CA ARG A 30 4.60 -5.47 -10.57
C ARG A 30 5.09 -5.74 -9.15
N ARG A 31 4.73 -4.87 -8.19
CA ARG A 31 5.16 -5.03 -6.80
C ARG A 31 4.47 -6.22 -6.11
N VAL A 32 3.19 -6.46 -6.38
CA VAL A 32 2.50 -7.67 -5.89
C VAL A 32 3.14 -8.94 -6.45
N ASN A 33 3.45 -8.97 -7.76
CA ASN A 33 4.09 -10.12 -8.39
C ASN A 33 5.49 -10.37 -7.83
N GLN A 34 6.25 -9.31 -7.55
CA GLN A 34 7.56 -9.42 -6.93
C GLN A 34 7.45 -9.99 -5.51
N LEU A 35 6.57 -9.42 -4.67
CA LEU A 35 6.33 -9.92 -3.31
C LEU A 35 5.87 -11.37 -3.32
N ALA A 36 5.00 -11.74 -4.25
CA ALA A 36 4.64 -13.12 -4.47
C ALA A 36 5.93 -13.90 -4.77
N ALA A 37 6.63 -13.63 -5.87
CA ALA A 37 7.80 -14.39 -6.33
C ALA A 37 8.97 -14.52 -5.33
N GLU A 38 9.16 -13.56 -4.43
CA GLU A 38 10.29 -13.53 -3.49
C GLU A 38 9.97 -14.12 -2.11
N HIS A 39 8.70 -14.20 -1.71
CA HIS A 39 8.30 -14.67 -0.39
C HIS A 39 7.50 -15.99 -0.43
N SER A 40 7.59 -16.74 0.67
CA SER A 40 6.71 -17.87 0.96
C SER A 40 5.34 -17.41 1.48
N VAL A 41 4.33 -18.27 1.41
CA VAL A 41 2.99 -17.98 1.96
C VAL A 41 3.05 -17.64 3.46
N GLU A 42 3.87 -18.36 4.23
CA GLU A 42 4.07 -18.11 5.66
C GLU A 42 4.70 -16.75 5.92
N SER A 43 5.75 -16.38 5.17
CA SER A 43 6.40 -15.07 5.30
C SER A 43 5.42 -13.94 4.96
N LEU A 44 4.64 -14.09 3.88
CA LEU A 44 3.62 -13.11 3.51
C LEU A 44 2.54 -12.98 4.61
N GLN A 45 2.12 -14.09 5.21
CA GLN A 45 1.16 -14.09 6.31
C GLN A 45 1.68 -13.40 7.57
N GLU A 46 2.96 -13.61 7.91
CA GLU A 46 3.61 -12.93 9.02
C GLU A 46 3.64 -11.41 8.81
N HIS A 47 4.00 -10.94 7.62
CA HIS A 47 4.00 -9.51 7.29
C HIS A 47 2.59 -8.91 7.38
N VAL A 48 1.56 -9.60 6.89
CA VAL A 48 0.16 -9.17 7.04
C VAL A 48 -0.23 -9.05 8.51
N HIS A 49 0.19 -10.00 9.35
CA HIS A 49 -0.07 -9.96 10.78
C HIS A 49 0.61 -8.76 11.46
N GLN A 50 1.90 -8.54 11.18
CA GLN A 50 2.65 -7.39 11.70
C GLN A 50 2.01 -6.06 11.32
N LEU A 51 1.62 -5.89 10.05
CA LEU A 51 0.95 -4.69 9.57
C LEU A 51 -0.43 -4.51 10.21
N THR A 52 -1.17 -5.60 10.44
CA THR A 52 -2.46 -5.56 11.14
C THR A 52 -2.29 -5.09 12.58
N THR A 53 -1.27 -5.58 13.28
CA THR A 53 -0.95 -5.12 14.64
C THR A 53 -0.56 -3.64 14.67
N ARG A 54 0.28 -3.19 13.72
CA ARG A 54 0.67 -1.77 13.60
C ARG A 54 -0.55 -0.88 13.33
N ILE A 55 -1.44 -1.30 12.44
CA ILE A 55 -2.71 -0.59 12.17
C ILE A 55 -3.55 -0.50 13.44
N ALA A 56 -3.69 -1.59 14.20
CA ALA A 56 -4.45 -1.59 15.45
C ALA A 56 -3.88 -0.62 16.49
N THR A 57 -2.55 -0.50 16.58
CA THR A 57 -1.89 0.49 17.44
C THR A 57 -2.26 1.92 17.05
N TYR A 58 -2.29 2.25 15.75
CA TYR A 58 -2.76 3.56 15.31
C TYR A 58 -4.25 3.77 15.57
N GLU A 59 -5.08 2.75 15.34
CA GLU A 59 -6.53 2.82 15.62
C GLU A 59 -6.80 3.13 17.09
N GLU A 60 -6.06 2.49 18.01
CA GLU A 60 -6.14 2.73 19.45
C GLU A 60 -5.61 4.12 19.82
N THR A 61 -4.46 4.53 19.26
CA THR A 61 -3.82 5.81 19.55
C THR A 61 -4.70 7.00 19.18
N TYR A 62 -5.42 6.89 18.05
CA TYR A 62 -6.21 7.99 17.51
C TYR A 62 -7.72 7.84 17.71
N ASP A 63 -8.17 6.74 18.34
CA ASP A 63 -9.58 6.35 18.48
C ASP A 63 -10.35 6.46 17.16
N ALA A 64 -9.75 5.94 16.09
CA ALA A 64 -10.24 6.09 14.72
C ALA A 64 -10.03 4.80 13.93
N LYS A 65 -10.84 4.58 12.88
CA LYS A 65 -10.71 3.40 12.00
C LYS A 65 -9.89 3.64 10.74
N THR A 66 -9.63 4.90 10.42
CA THR A 66 -8.82 5.29 9.26
C THR A 66 -8.08 6.58 9.56
N PRO A 67 -6.89 6.79 8.98
CA PRO A 67 -6.14 8.04 9.19
C PRO A 67 -6.92 9.28 8.75
N ALA A 68 -7.76 9.17 7.71
CA ALA A 68 -8.60 10.26 7.22
C ALA A 68 -9.73 10.68 8.18
N ALA A 69 -10.03 9.87 9.21
CA ALA A 69 -11.03 10.19 10.21
C ALA A 69 -10.46 10.99 11.39
N VAL A 70 -9.14 11.20 11.43
CA VAL A 70 -8.46 11.91 12.52
C VAL A 70 -8.42 13.40 12.22
N ASP A 71 -8.89 14.20 13.18
CA ASP A 71 -8.66 15.65 13.18
C ASP A 71 -7.26 15.94 13.74
N ALA A 72 -6.30 16.12 12.84
CA ALA A 72 -4.89 16.34 13.21
C ALA A 72 -4.68 17.62 14.01
N LEU A 73 -5.46 18.67 13.74
CA LEU A 73 -5.36 19.94 14.47
C LEU A 73 -5.80 19.76 15.91
N ARG A 74 -6.97 19.14 16.12
CA ARG A 74 -7.49 18.85 17.46
C ARG A 74 -6.52 17.98 18.25
N VAL A 75 -5.95 16.95 17.63
CA VAL A 75 -4.98 16.07 18.32
C VAL A 75 -3.73 16.84 18.74
N ALA A 76 -3.18 17.71 17.87
CA ALA A 76 -2.02 18.52 18.22
C ALA A 76 -2.31 19.56 19.31
N GLU A 77 -3.52 20.14 19.35
CA GLU A 77 -3.92 21.07 20.40
C GLU A 77 -4.13 20.40 21.77
N GLU A 78 -4.56 19.13 21.78
CA GLU A 78 -4.77 18.35 23.01
C GLU A 78 -3.48 17.71 23.57
N ASN A 79 -2.39 17.69 22.80
CA ASN A 79 -1.15 17.00 23.17
C ASN A 79 0.05 17.97 23.12
N ASP A 80 0.44 18.52 24.28
CA ASP A 80 1.57 19.45 24.39
C ASP A 80 2.93 18.87 23.95
N ASP A 81 3.06 17.54 23.94
CA ASP A 81 4.30 16.83 23.57
C ASP A 81 4.39 16.48 22.07
N ARG A 82 3.34 16.74 21.26
CA ARG A 82 3.32 16.38 19.83
C ARG A 82 2.99 17.57 18.95
N THR A 83 3.80 17.78 17.92
CA THR A 83 3.52 18.80 16.92
C THR A 83 2.50 18.31 15.90
N ILE A 84 1.90 19.23 15.15
CA ILE A 84 1.02 18.88 14.04
C ILE A 84 1.75 18.06 12.96
N ASP A 85 3.06 18.30 12.77
CA ASP A 85 3.89 17.55 11.82
C ASP A 85 4.08 16.09 12.27
N ASP A 86 4.26 15.85 13.57
CA ASP A 86 4.35 14.49 14.13
C ASP A 86 3.05 13.72 13.89
N VAL A 87 1.90 14.38 14.10
CA VAL A 87 0.58 13.79 13.84
C VAL A 87 0.43 13.45 12.35
N TYR A 88 0.77 14.36 11.44
CA TYR A 88 0.70 14.06 10.01
C TYR A 88 1.65 12.95 9.58
N SER A 89 2.84 12.85 10.19
CA SER A 89 3.78 11.76 9.95
C SER A 89 3.15 10.41 10.33
N ASP A 90 2.54 10.32 11.53
CA ASP A 90 1.84 9.12 11.97
C ASP A 90 0.68 8.74 11.05
N LEU A 91 -0.14 9.71 10.62
CA LEU A 91 -1.27 9.45 9.73
C LEU A 91 -0.80 8.95 8.35
N GLY A 92 0.32 9.49 7.85
CA GLY A 92 0.94 9.04 6.61
C GLY A 92 1.50 7.61 6.72
N ASP A 93 2.15 7.31 7.83
CA ASP A 93 2.65 5.98 8.15
C ASP A 93 1.51 4.96 8.29
N TRP A 94 0.42 5.36 8.96
CA TRP A 94 -0.77 4.53 9.10
C TRP A 94 -1.43 4.25 7.75
N ALA A 95 -1.59 5.27 6.90
CA ALA A 95 -2.10 5.11 5.54
C ALA A 95 -1.21 4.15 4.71
N THR A 96 0.11 4.29 4.84
CA THR A 96 1.08 3.40 4.20
C THR A 96 0.92 1.96 4.68
N ALA A 97 0.75 1.73 5.98
CA ALA A 97 0.55 0.40 6.53
C ALA A 97 -0.71 -0.29 5.97
N HIS A 98 -1.80 0.45 5.74
CA HIS A 98 -3.00 -0.09 5.09
C HIS A 98 -2.72 -0.55 3.65
N GLU A 99 -2.05 0.28 2.85
CA GLU A 99 -1.72 -0.02 1.46
C GLU A 99 -0.72 -1.16 1.35
N GLU A 100 0.27 -1.22 2.24
CA GLU A 100 1.18 -2.35 2.34
C GLU A 100 0.44 -3.64 2.69
N ARG A 101 -0.43 -3.62 3.72
CA ARG A 101 -1.16 -4.83 4.13
C ARG A 101 -1.96 -5.41 2.97
N LYS A 102 -2.70 -4.56 2.26
CA LYS A 102 -3.47 -4.94 1.06
C LYS A 102 -2.58 -5.56 -0.03
N ARG A 103 -1.37 -5.02 -0.21
CA ARG A 103 -0.40 -5.54 -1.19
C ARG A 103 0.13 -6.91 -0.80
N TYR A 104 0.51 -7.10 0.46
CA TYR A 104 0.96 -8.38 1.00
C TYR A 104 -0.16 -9.44 0.97
N GLU A 105 -1.40 -9.07 1.28
CA GLU A 105 -2.55 -9.97 1.16
C GLU A 105 -2.78 -10.44 -0.28
N ARG A 106 -2.70 -9.54 -1.26
CA ARG A 106 -2.80 -9.90 -2.68
C ARG A 106 -1.66 -10.80 -3.12
N ALA A 107 -0.43 -10.52 -2.70
CA ALA A 107 0.73 -11.36 -2.98
C ALA A 107 0.54 -12.78 -2.42
N ARG A 108 -0.01 -12.89 -1.19
CA ARG A 108 -0.33 -14.18 -0.55
C ARG A 108 -1.38 -14.96 -1.33
N GLN A 109 -2.48 -14.31 -1.72
CA GLN A 109 -3.54 -14.94 -2.51
C GLN A 109 -3.01 -15.45 -3.86
N GLN A 110 -2.16 -14.66 -4.52
CA GLN A 110 -1.52 -15.05 -5.76
C GLN A 110 -0.61 -16.28 -5.57
N ARG A 111 0.23 -16.30 -4.51
CA ARG A 111 1.10 -17.44 -4.20
C ARG A 111 0.34 -18.73 -3.94
N VAL A 112 -0.70 -18.68 -3.11
CA VAL A 112 -1.54 -19.85 -2.80
C VAL A 112 -2.21 -20.39 -4.07
N SER A 113 -2.65 -19.49 -4.96
CA SER A 113 -3.24 -19.88 -6.24
C SER A 113 -2.22 -20.63 -7.11
N THR A 114 -1.01 -20.07 -7.25
CA THR A 114 0.07 -20.71 -8.03
C THR A 114 0.48 -22.06 -7.47
N GLU A 115 0.59 -22.23 -6.15
CA GLU A 115 0.92 -23.53 -5.53
C GLU A 115 -0.17 -24.58 -5.79
N THR A 116 -1.45 -24.16 -5.77
CA THR A 116 -2.59 -25.05 -6.04
C THR A 116 -2.63 -25.52 -7.49
N GLU A 117 -2.32 -24.63 -8.44
CA GLU A 117 -2.23 -24.96 -9.87
C GLU A 117 -1.11 -25.96 -10.16
N GLN A 118 0.06 -25.83 -9.50
CA GLN A 118 1.18 -26.77 -9.64
C GLN A 118 0.88 -28.16 -9.05
N ALA A 119 0.05 -28.23 -8.00
CA ALA A 119 -0.32 -29.50 -7.37
C ALA A 119 -1.40 -30.27 -8.16
N SER A 120 -2.08 -29.62 -9.11
CA SER A 120 -3.21 -30.19 -9.86
C SER A 120 -2.83 -30.68 -11.28
N GLY A 121 -1.60 -30.43 -11.74
CA GLY A 121 -1.07 -30.84 -13.04
C GLY A 121 -0.11 -32.02 -12.94
#